data_AF-A0A9P1DUN0-F1
#
_entry.id   AF-A0A9P1DUN0-F1
#
_cell.length_a   1.000
_cell.length_b   1.000
_cell.length_c   1.000
_cell.angle_alpha   90.00
_cell.angle_beta   90.00
_cell.angle_gamma   90.00
#
_symmetry.space_group_name_H-M   'P 1'
#
loop_
_entity.id
_entity.type
_entity.pdbx_description
1 polymer ?
#
loop_
_entity_poly.entity_id
_entity_poly.type
_entity_poly.pdbx_seq_one_letter_code
_entity_poly.pdbx_strand_id
1 'polypeptide(L)'
;MHMDKCEELGVSWPPDVPEVLENNAWLKTAPPREKEIVCLAALEKGATWVDSSQNITRARNSTKKSAPTVLPGCRLWSFQVGRYMTGRDLMRLQGYPIESLPDSAKWSDHQCADLAGNAFSSSVSCAVDVAVLLSAKRAETPPCNMMRFLDGMNEPQASEEMPEENWEFEL
;
A
#
# COMPACT_ATOMS: atom_id res chain seq x y z
N MET A 1 21.28 -12.21 13.60
CA MET A 1 20.33 -11.59 12.64
C MET A 1 18.85 -11.86 12.96
N HIS A 2 18.36 -13.10 13.14
CA HIS A 2 16.99 -13.31 13.63
C HIS A 2 16.87 -13.01 15.13
N MET A 3 17.89 -13.42 15.88
CA MET A 3 18.03 -13.13 17.32
C MET A 3 18.04 -11.62 17.59
N ASP A 4 18.76 -10.83 16.79
CA ASP A 4 18.90 -9.37 16.95
C ASP A 4 17.53 -8.68 16.86
N LYS A 5 16.65 -9.15 15.97
CA LYS A 5 15.28 -8.63 15.85
C LYS A 5 14.40 -9.03 17.04
N CYS A 6 14.59 -10.24 17.55
CA CYS A 6 13.89 -10.71 18.74
C CYS A 6 14.35 -9.95 19.99
N GLU A 7 15.65 -9.65 20.09
CA GLU A 7 16.24 -8.83 21.15
C GLU A 7 15.72 -7.38 21.10
N GLU A 8 15.63 -6.78 19.91
CA GLU A 8 15.01 -5.45 19.72
C GLU A 8 13.56 -5.41 20.22
N LEU A 9 12.81 -6.50 19.98
CA LEU A 9 11.41 -6.63 20.40
C LEU A 9 11.26 -7.16 21.84
N GLY A 10 12.36 -7.54 22.51
CA GLY A 10 12.35 -8.11 23.85
C GLY A 10 11.66 -9.48 23.95
N VAL A 11 11.70 -10.29 22.88
CA VAL A 11 11.04 -11.60 22.80
C VAL A 11 12.05 -12.74 22.60
N SER A 12 11.69 -13.95 23.05
CA SER A 12 12.47 -15.15 22.81
C SER A 12 12.27 -15.70 21.40
N TRP A 13 13.24 -16.49 20.92
CA TRP A 13 13.11 -17.26 19.69
C TRP A 13 12.86 -18.75 20.02
N PRO A 14 11.89 -19.41 19.37
CA PRO A 14 10.88 -18.85 18.47
C PRO A 14 9.89 -17.93 19.22
N PRO A 15 9.28 -16.95 18.54
CA PRO A 15 8.30 -16.07 19.15
C PRO A 15 7.06 -16.87 19.58
N ASP A 16 6.53 -16.58 20.76
CA ASP A 16 5.21 -17.07 21.17
C ASP A 16 4.14 -16.55 20.21
N VAL A 17 3.10 -17.35 19.98
CA VAL A 17 1.96 -16.93 19.15
C VAL A 17 1.17 -15.87 19.92
N PRO A 18 1.02 -14.64 19.40
CA PRO A 18 0.21 -13.63 20.07
C PRO A 18 -1.23 -14.10 20.26
N GLU A 19 -1.86 -13.73 21.39
CA GLU A 19 -3.23 -14.15 21.75
C GLU A 19 -4.24 -13.90 20.62
N VAL A 20 -4.11 -12.76 19.93
CA VAL A 20 -4.96 -12.37 18.79
C VAL A 20 -4.86 -13.33 17.59
N LEU A 21 -3.82 -14.16 17.53
CA LEU A 21 -3.55 -15.11 16.46
C LEU A 21 -3.67 -16.58 16.89
N GLU A 22 -3.77 -16.88 18.19
CA GLU A 22 -3.77 -18.25 18.72
C GLU A 22 -4.87 -19.12 18.11
N ASN A 23 -6.05 -18.52 17.91
CA ASN A 23 -7.22 -19.19 17.34
C ASN A 23 -7.38 -18.99 15.82
N ASN A 24 -6.43 -18.31 15.16
CA ASN A 24 -6.52 -18.01 13.75
C ASN A 24 -6.29 -19.26 12.88
N ALA A 25 -7.35 -19.70 12.17
CA ALA A 25 -7.30 -20.89 11.31
C ALA A 25 -6.27 -20.77 10.16
N TRP A 26 -6.13 -19.59 9.57
CA TRP A 26 -5.18 -19.36 8.49
C TRP A 26 -3.74 -19.48 8.97
N LEU A 27 -3.44 -18.89 10.13
CA LEU A 27 -2.11 -19.00 10.72
C LEU A 27 -1.77 -20.46 10.98
N LYS A 28 -2.70 -21.27 11.50
CA LYS A 28 -2.48 -22.72 11.76
C LYS A 28 -2.06 -23.48 10.50
N THR A 29 -2.58 -23.11 9.32
CA THR A 29 -2.22 -23.72 8.04
C THR A 29 -0.93 -23.19 7.42
N ALA A 30 -0.39 -22.07 7.91
CA ALA A 30 0.78 -21.44 7.32
C ALA A 30 2.07 -22.29 7.54
N PRO A 31 3.05 -22.21 6.61
CA PRO A 31 4.36 -22.81 6.80
C PRO A 31 5.06 -22.30 8.07
N PRO A 32 5.87 -23.11 8.77
CA PRO A 32 6.53 -22.70 10.03
C PRO A 32 7.28 -21.37 9.96
N ARG A 33 8.10 -21.17 8.92
CA ARG A 33 8.84 -19.92 8.68
C ARG A 33 7.91 -18.71 8.53
N GLU A 34 6.78 -18.91 7.88
CA GLU A 34 5.82 -17.83 7.62
C GLU A 34 5.03 -17.48 8.89
N LYS A 35 4.73 -18.47 9.72
CA LYS A 35 4.16 -18.25 11.06
C LYS A 35 5.07 -17.38 11.92
N GLU A 36 6.37 -17.68 11.95
CA GLU A 36 7.34 -16.89 12.73
C GLU A 36 7.35 -15.42 12.30
N ILE A 37 7.35 -15.15 10.99
CA ILE A 37 7.32 -13.79 10.44
C ILE A 37 6.02 -13.07 10.81
N VAL A 38 4.87 -13.74 10.69
CA VAL A 38 3.57 -13.14 11.02
C VAL A 38 3.45 -12.88 12.53
N CYS A 39 3.91 -13.81 13.39
CA CYS A 39 3.91 -13.63 14.84
C CYS A 39 4.79 -12.44 15.26
N LEU A 40 5.99 -12.31 14.68
CA LEU A 40 6.85 -11.16 14.97
C LEU A 40 6.27 -9.85 14.47
N ALA A 41 5.71 -9.84 13.27
CA ALA A 41 5.03 -8.65 12.76
C ALA A 41 3.82 -8.26 13.63
N ALA A 42 3.10 -9.23 14.21
CA ALA A 42 2.00 -8.95 15.14
C ALA A 42 2.45 -8.36 16.48
N LEU A 43 3.68 -8.67 16.91
CA LEU A 43 4.30 -8.07 18.10
C LEU A 43 4.77 -6.63 17.85
N GLU A 44 5.05 -6.28 16.59
CA GLU A 44 5.33 -4.89 16.21
C GLU A 44 4.07 -4.04 16.31
N LYS A 45 4.14 -2.97 17.11
CA LYS A 45 2.99 -2.09 17.36
C LYS A 45 2.46 -1.48 16.06
N GLY A 46 1.20 -1.79 15.76
CA GLY A 46 0.47 -1.20 14.64
C GLY A 46 0.78 -1.79 13.28
N ALA A 47 1.40 -2.97 13.20
CA ALA A 47 1.53 -3.67 11.93
C ALA A 47 0.15 -3.97 11.33
N THR A 48 -0.02 -3.59 10.06
CA THR A 48 -1.27 -3.78 9.29
C THR A 48 -1.08 -4.78 8.16
N TRP A 49 0.14 -4.86 7.63
CA TRP A 49 0.55 -5.78 6.57
C TRP A 49 1.92 -6.36 6.84
N VAL A 50 2.13 -7.60 6.42
CA VAL A 50 3.47 -8.22 6.35
C VAL A 50 3.59 -9.09 5.11
N ASP A 51 4.69 -8.93 4.35
CA ASP A 51 5.07 -9.87 3.30
C ASP A 51 6.02 -10.94 3.84
N SER A 52 5.53 -12.18 3.93
CA SER A 52 6.28 -13.34 4.44
C SER A 52 6.97 -14.16 3.34
N SER A 53 7.04 -13.65 2.11
CA SER A 53 7.77 -14.31 1.02
C SER A 53 9.28 -14.37 1.27
N GLN A 54 9.81 -13.36 1.97
CA GLN A 54 11.23 -13.23 2.31
C GLN A 54 11.55 -13.87 3.66
N ASN A 55 12.84 -13.88 4.04
CA ASN A 55 13.23 -14.19 5.41
C ASN A 55 12.85 -13.04 6.35
N ILE A 56 12.68 -13.34 7.63
CA ILE A 56 12.38 -12.36 8.71
C ILE A 56 13.26 -11.09 8.68
N THR A 57 14.53 -11.18 8.27
CA THR A 57 15.43 -10.01 8.22
C THR A 57 15.17 -9.09 7.03
N ARG A 58 14.41 -9.56 6.03
CA ARG A 58 14.00 -8.79 4.84
C ARG A 58 12.48 -8.70 4.71
N ALA A 59 11.73 -9.35 5.61
CA ALA A 59 10.29 -9.27 5.66
C ALA A 59 9.89 -7.81 5.81
N ARG A 60 8.95 -7.36 4.99
CA ARG A 60 8.50 -5.98 4.98
C ARG A 60 7.22 -5.89 5.75
N ASN A 61 7.26 -5.17 6.86
CA ASN A 61 6.08 -4.83 7.64
C ASN A 61 5.66 -3.40 7.29
N SER A 62 4.36 -3.16 7.23
CA SER A 62 3.80 -1.82 7.06
C SER A 62 2.89 -1.51 8.23
N THR A 63 3.09 -0.34 8.84
CA THR A 63 2.16 0.27 9.80
C THR A 63 1.15 1.18 9.12
N LYS A 64 1.28 1.40 7.81
CA LYS A 64 0.37 2.24 7.03
C LYS A 64 -0.89 1.46 6.66
N LYS A 65 -2.03 2.14 6.68
CA LYS A 65 -3.32 1.58 6.24
C LYS A 65 -3.32 1.11 4.78
N SER A 66 -2.41 1.62 3.94
CA SER A 66 -2.24 1.21 2.55
C SER A 66 -1.47 -0.12 2.45
N ALA A 67 -1.96 -1.04 1.62
CA ALA A 67 -1.23 -2.23 1.27
C ALA A 67 0.13 -1.88 0.60
N PRO A 68 1.19 -2.68 0.85
CA PRO A 68 2.45 -2.51 0.14
C PRO A 68 2.30 -2.87 -1.35
N THR A 69 3.29 -2.48 -2.15
CA THR A 69 3.37 -2.89 -3.56
C THR A 69 3.34 -4.41 -3.66
N VAL A 70 2.40 -4.94 -4.44
CA VAL A 70 2.30 -6.36 -4.75
C VAL A 70 3.41 -6.70 -5.75
N LEU A 71 4.27 -7.64 -5.39
CA LEU A 71 5.40 -8.10 -6.20
C LEU A 71 5.18 -9.56 -6.64
N PRO A 72 5.85 -10.02 -7.71
CA PRO A 72 5.81 -11.43 -8.10
C PRO A 72 6.24 -12.34 -6.95
N GLY A 73 5.42 -13.35 -6.64
CA GLY A 73 5.69 -14.32 -5.57
C GLY A 73 5.53 -13.78 -4.14
N CYS A 74 4.97 -12.58 -3.94
CA CYS A 74 4.72 -12.07 -2.59
C CYS A 74 3.71 -12.94 -1.83
N ARG A 75 3.86 -13.01 -0.50
CA ARG A 75 2.94 -13.70 0.40
C ARG A 75 2.46 -12.71 1.45
N LEU A 76 1.48 -11.93 1.04
CA LEU A 76 1.02 -10.79 1.82
C LEU A 76 -0.05 -11.22 2.84
N TRP A 77 0.25 -11.05 4.12
CA TRP A 77 -0.71 -11.19 5.22
C TRP A 77 -1.30 -9.83 5.58
N SER A 78 -2.62 -9.80 5.79
CA SER A 78 -3.33 -8.63 6.32
C SER A 78 -3.76 -8.87 7.76
N PHE A 79 -3.34 -8.02 8.69
CA PHE A 79 -3.79 -8.10 10.07
C PHE A 79 -5.25 -7.65 10.24
N GLN A 80 -5.75 -6.80 9.34
CA GLN A 80 -7.14 -6.38 9.34
C GLN A 80 -8.09 -7.51 8.94
N VAL A 81 -7.69 -8.32 7.95
CA VAL A 81 -8.51 -9.47 7.48
C VAL A 81 -8.18 -10.74 8.27
N GLY A 82 -7.00 -10.82 8.88
CA GLY A 82 -6.54 -11.98 9.65
C GLY A 82 -6.18 -13.18 8.77
N ARG A 83 -5.68 -12.97 7.55
CA ARG A 83 -5.27 -14.05 6.64
C ARG A 83 -4.30 -13.57 5.55
N TYR A 84 -3.73 -14.53 4.82
CA TYR A 84 -3.06 -14.26 3.54
C TYR A 84 -4.04 -13.77 2.47
N MET A 85 -3.58 -12.82 1.67
CA MET A 85 -4.29 -12.34 0.49
C MET A 85 -4.27 -13.42 -0.59
N THR A 86 -5.44 -13.68 -1.17
CA THR A 86 -5.57 -14.56 -2.33
C THR A 86 -5.10 -13.85 -3.59
N GLY A 87 -4.79 -14.57 -4.66
CA GLY A 87 -4.48 -13.96 -5.96
C GLY A 87 -5.57 -13.01 -6.45
N ARG A 88 -6.84 -13.30 -6.15
CA ARG A 88 -7.96 -12.39 -6.43
C ARG A 88 -7.90 -11.11 -5.60
N ASP A 89 -7.56 -11.21 -4.31
CA ASP A 89 -7.36 -10.03 -3.46
C ASP A 89 -6.19 -9.17 -3.97
N LEU A 90 -5.09 -9.79 -4.37
CA LEU A 90 -3.92 -9.11 -4.93
C LEU A 90 -4.25 -8.35 -6.22
N MET A 91 -5.05 -8.93 -7.12
CA MET A 91 -5.54 -8.23 -8.32
C MET A 91 -6.35 -6.98 -7.96
N ARG A 92 -7.24 -7.08 -6.95
CA ARG A 92 -8.01 -5.92 -6.47
C ARG A 92 -7.12 -4.87 -5.82
N LEU A 93 -6.09 -5.26 -5.07
CA LEU A 93 -5.11 -4.32 -4.49
C LEU A 93 -4.33 -3.55 -5.57
N GLN A 94 -4.06 -4.17 -6.71
CA GLN A 94 -3.48 -3.51 -7.89
C GLN A 94 -4.50 -2.65 -8.67
N GLY A 95 -5.77 -2.66 -8.24
CA GLY A 95 -6.89 -1.91 -8.83
C GLY A 95 -7.41 -2.52 -10.12
N TYR A 96 -7.23 -3.83 -10.33
CA TYR A 96 -7.84 -4.55 -11.44
C TYR A 96 -9.16 -5.20 -10.99
N PRO A 97 -10.31 -4.79 -11.54
CA PRO A 97 -11.60 -5.39 -11.24
C PRO A 97 -11.73 -6.77 -11.88
N ILE A 98 -11.21 -7.80 -11.19
CA ILE A 98 -11.11 -9.16 -11.72
C ILE A 98 -12.46 -9.70 -12.22
N GLU A 99 -13.56 -9.35 -11.57
CA GLU A 99 -14.93 -9.77 -11.94
C GLU A 99 -15.37 -9.25 -13.31
N SER A 100 -14.75 -8.18 -13.80
CA SER A 100 -15.05 -7.58 -15.10
C SER A 100 -14.20 -8.15 -16.24
N LEU A 101 -13.14 -8.90 -15.92
CA LEU A 101 -12.24 -9.46 -16.92
C LEU A 101 -12.89 -10.70 -17.57
N PRO A 102 -12.86 -10.82 -18.92
CA PRO A 102 -13.37 -11.99 -19.60
C PRO A 102 -12.72 -13.28 -19.10
N ASP A 103 -13.53 -14.32 -18.89
CA ASP A 103 -13.08 -15.65 -18.43
C ASP A 103 -12.35 -15.69 -17.08
N SER A 104 -12.34 -14.60 -16.29
CA SER A 104 -11.62 -14.52 -15.03
C SER A 104 -12.12 -15.49 -13.95
N ALA A 105 -13.37 -15.96 -14.06
CA ALA A 105 -13.92 -17.00 -13.21
C ALA A 105 -13.15 -18.34 -13.34
N LYS A 106 -12.53 -18.59 -14.50
CA LYS A 106 -11.78 -19.83 -14.79
C LYS A 106 -10.34 -19.76 -14.31
N TRP A 107 -9.84 -18.59 -13.94
CA TRP A 107 -8.46 -18.42 -13.50
C TRP A 107 -8.27 -18.99 -12.10
N SER A 108 -7.22 -19.79 -11.95
CA SER A 108 -6.78 -20.29 -10.65
C SER A 108 -6.22 -19.15 -9.79
N ASP A 109 -6.19 -19.37 -8.48
CA ASP A 109 -5.64 -18.37 -7.55
C ASP A 109 -4.16 -18.07 -7.85
N HIS A 110 -3.38 -19.10 -8.20
CA HIS A 110 -1.98 -18.96 -8.59
C HIS A 110 -1.81 -18.08 -9.83
N GLN A 111 -2.63 -18.27 -10.87
CA GLN A 111 -2.60 -17.41 -12.06
C GLN A 111 -2.95 -15.97 -11.72
N CYS A 112 -3.94 -15.75 -10.85
CA CYS A 112 -4.31 -14.40 -10.42
C CYS A 112 -3.17 -13.73 -9.63
N ALA A 113 -2.51 -14.47 -8.73
CA ALA A 113 -1.38 -13.95 -7.95
C ALA A 113 -0.18 -13.61 -8.84
N ASP A 114 0.13 -14.45 -9.82
CA ASP A 114 1.21 -14.21 -10.79
C ASP A 114 0.93 -12.99 -11.67
N LEU A 115 -0.31 -12.86 -12.18
CA LEU A 115 -0.73 -11.66 -12.92
C LEU A 115 -0.64 -10.40 -12.04
N ALA A 116 -1.13 -10.45 -10.80
CA ALA A 116 -1.10 -9.31 -9.88
C ALA A 116 0.33 -8.86 -9.54
N GLY A 117 1.26 -9.80 -9.40
CA GLY A 117 2.66 -9.49 -9.14
C GLY A 117 3.38 -8.85 -10.34
N ASN A 118 3.02 -9.24 -11.56
CA ASN A 118 3.63 -8.70 -12.78
C ASN A 118 2.96 -7.43 -13.31
N ALA A 119 1.73 -7.13 -12.87
CA ALA A 119 1.01 -5.94 -13.29
C ALA A 119 1.52 -4.67 -12.57
N PHE A 120 1.57 -3.56 -13.30
CA PHE A 120 1.67 -2.24 -12.67
C PHE A 120 0.36 -1.90 -11.98
N SER A 121 0.42 -1.18 -10.85
CA SER A 121 -0.79 -0.68 -10.21
C SER A 121 -1.54 0.23 -11.17
N SER A 122 -2.82 -0.05 -11.38
CA SER A 122 -3.71 0.74 -12.25
C SER A 122 -3.72 2.23 -11.87
N SER A 123 -3.67 2.54 -10.57
CA SER A 123 -3.61 3.91 -10.07
C SER A 123 -2.34 4.66 -10.49
N VAL A 124 -1.20 3.95 -10.51
CA VAL A 124 0.08 4.49 -10.95
C VAL A 124 0.08 4.70 -12.45
N SER A 125 -0.37 3.71 -13.22
CA SER A 125 -0.51 3.84 -14.68
C SER A 125 -1.41 5.01 -15.06
N CYS A 126 -2.58 5.14 -14.42
CA CYS A 126 -3.50 6.25 -14.65
C CYS A 126 -2.87 7.62 -14.35
N ALA A 127 -2.12 7.74 -13.24
CA ALA A 127 -1.43 8.98 -12.91
C ALA A 127 -0.38 9.37 -13.96
N VAL A 128 0.37 8.38 -14.50
CA VAL A 128 1.34 8.60 -15.57
C VAL A 128 0.64 9.05 -16.85
N ASP A 129 -0.45 8.38 -17.25
CA ASP A 129 -1.21 8.73 -18.46
C ASP A 129 -1.76 10.15 -18.37
N VAL A 130 -2.32 10.55 -17.23
CA VAL A 130 -2.80 11.92 -16.98
C VAL A 130 -1.65 12.92 -17.11
N ALA A 131 -0.48 12.64 -16.52
CA ALA A 131 0.67 13.52 -16.62
C ALA A 131 1.17 13.70 -18.07
N VAL A 132 1.17 12.62 -18.86
CA VAL A 132 1.53 12.65 -20.28
C VAL A 132 0.53 13.48 -21.08
N LEU A 133 -0.78 13.25 -20.88
CA LEU A 133 -1.83 14.01 -21.57
C LEU A 133 -1.76 15.51 -21.26
N LEU A 134 -1.55 15.87 -19.99
CA LEU A 134 -1.38 17.26 -19.58
C LEU A 134 -0.13 17.90 -20.22
N SER A 135 0.96 17.15 -20.31
CA SER A 135 2.20 17.62 -20.92
C SER A 135 2.06 17.82 -22.43
N ALA A 136 1.40 16.89 -23.13
CA ALA A 136 1.12 17.00 -24.57
C ALA A 136 0.25 18.23 -24.88
N LYS A 137 -0.84 18.42 -24.13
CA LYS A 137 -1.72 19.59 -24.26
C LYS A 137 -0.99 20.92 -24.02
N ARG A 138 -0.05 20.94 -23.08
CA ARG A 138 0.80 22.11 -22.83
C ARG A 138 1.72 22.41 -24.02
N ALA A 139 2.26 21.38 -24.68
CA ALA A 139 3.13 21.55 -25.83
C ALA A 139 2.40 22.09 -27.08
N GLU A 140 1.11 21.81 -27.22
CA GLU A 140 0.25 22.36 -28.29
C GLU A 140 -0.06 23.85 -28.10
N THR A 141 0.06 24.36 -26.88
CA THR A 141 -0.24 25.76 -26.59
C THR A 141 0.96 26.62 -27.01
N PRO A 142 0.84 27.51 -28.02
CA PRO A 142 1.96 28.31 -28.47
C PRO A 142 2.47 29.22 -27.33
N PRO A 143 3.80 29.43 -27.22
CA PRO A 143 4.40 30.20 -26.13
C PRO A 143 3.94 31.67 -26.03
N CYS A 144 3.23 32.18 -27.04
CA CYS A 144 2.85 33.60 -27.15
C CYS A 144 1.77 34.09 -26.16
N ASN A 145 1.03 33.21 -25.46
CA ASN A 145 0.03 33.64 -24.47
C ASN A 145 0.49 33.53 -23.00
N MET A 146 1.69 33.01 -22.73
CA MET A 146 2.17 32.87 -21.34
C MET A 146 2.77 34.18 -20.80
N MET A 147 3.19 35.12 -21.65
CA MET A 147 3.62 36.45 -21.18
C MET A 147 2.47 37.29 -20.63
N ARG A 148 1.26 37.21 -21.21
CA ARG A 148 0.11 37.99 -20.72
C ARG A 148 -0.44 37.52 -19.38
N PHE A 149 -0.23 36.26 -19.01
CA PHE A 149 -0.70 35.75 -17.71
C PHE A 149 0.22 36.16 -16.56
N LEU A 150 1.52 36.36 -16.82
CA LEU A 150 2.46 36.86 -15.81
C LEU A 150 2.44 38.39 -15.70
N ASP A 151 2.11 39.12 -16.78
CA ASP A 151 1.92 40.57 -16.73
C ASP A 151 0.68 40.98 -15.90
N GLY A 152 -0.31 40.07 -15.74
CA GLY A 152 -1.48 40.29 -14.88
C GLY A 152 -1.31 39.91 -13.41
N MET A 153 -0.22 39.21 -13.03
CA MET A 153 0.05 38.84 -11.62
C MET A 153 0.90 39.87 -10.88
N ASN A 154 1.28 40.96 -11.56
CA ASN A 154 1.95 42.11 -10.96
C ASN A 154 1.00 43.27 -10.63
N GLU A 155 -0.32 43.07 -10.74
CA GLU A 155 -1.24 43.99 -10.06
C GLU A 155 -1.03 43.80 -8.55
N PRO A 156 -0.61 44.84 -7.82
CA PRO A 156 -0.48 44.76 -6.38
C PRO A 156 -1.85 44.39 -5.84
N GLN A 157 -1.97 43.19 -5.26
CA GLN A 157 -3.13 42.86 -4.46
C GLN A 157 -3.21 43.92 -3.37
N ALA A 158 -4.16 44.84 -3.51
CA ALA A 158 -4.58 45.68 -2.41
C ALA A 158 -4.83 44.73 -1.25
N SER A 159 -4.14 44.98 -0.14
CA SER A 159 -4.26 44.20 1.09
C SER A 159 -5.72 44.18 1.52
N GLU A 160 -6.44 43.14 1.10
CA GLU A 160 -7.70 42.77 1.74
C GLU A 160 -7.31 42.31 3.14
N GLU A 161 -7.52 43.20 4.10
CA GLU A 161 -7.45 42.90 5.52
C GLU A 161 -8.36 41.71 5.78
N MET A 162 -7.76 40.55 6.04
CA MET A 162 -8.51 39.39 6.49
C MET A 162 -9.12 39.72 7.85
N PRO A 163 -10.45 39.61 8.02
CA PRO A 163 -11.05 39.80 9.33
C PRO A 163 -10.52 38.73 10.29
N GLU A 164 -10.05 39.16 11.46
CA GLU A 164 -9.67 38.28 12.55
C GLU A 164 -10.91 37.51 13.04
N GLU A 165 -11.14 36.32 12.48
CA GLU A 165 -12.09 35.37 13.06
C GLU A 165 -11.46 34.74 14.31
N ASN A 166 -11.97 35.20 15.46
CA ASN A 166 -11.75 34.59 16.78
C ASN A 166 -12.39 33.19 16.81
N TRP A 167 -11.57 32.16 16.63
CA TRP A 167 -11.96 30.77 16.86
C TRP A 167 -11.73 30.41 18.32
N GLU A 168 -12.64 30.82 19.20
CA GLU A 168 -12.73 30.25 20.55
C GLU A 168 -13.27 28.82 20.44
N PHE A 169 -12.39 27.83 20.64
CA PHE A 169 -12.78 26.45 20.84
C PHE A 169 -13.14 26.25 22.32
N GLU A 170 -14.45 26.19 22.61
CA GLU A 170 -14.93 25.64 23.88
C GLU A 170 -14.62 24.13 23.92
N LEU A 171 -13.91 23.71 24.98
CA LEU A 171 -13.59 22.32 25.31
C LEU A 171 -14.70 21.66 26.13
#